data_AF-R7LU09-F1
#
_entry.id   AF-R7LU09-F1
#
_cell.length_a   1.000
_cell.length_b   1.000
_cell.length_c   1.000
_cell.angle_alpha   90.00
_cell.angle_beta   90.00
_cell.angle_gamma   90.00
#
_symmetry.space_group_name_H-M   'P 1'
#
loop_
_entity.id
_entity.type
_entity.pdbx_description
1 polymer ?
#
loop_
_entity_poly.entity_id
_entity_poly.type
_entity_poly.pdbx_seq_one_letter_code
_entity_poly.pdbx_strand_id
1 'polypeptide(L)'
;MKNILVSLMLIGLIGFNAKVNAIENIYSLDDVAPVQNEEVQVTNVNAPLEATVSFDWLDIDLAQRENQIQHYKDLLFANNSSHIYFTKDEFKKEFAKYYKDKDFKLHYMLTNNGVTEDEDAKYCAFFYKKKTLVLYAIQYKNTPNKAFYYTAFGGLRYTDLMSDEYPNFPYTSMQYDQKGQLKSAIYFASKDLQYMFGPDKEFQGIWYKDKMYDKNGKQVLTRTNW
;
A
#
# COMPACT_ATOMS: atom_id res chain seq x y z
N MET A 1 23.64 -32.23 -22.32
CA MET A 1 23.93 -30.78 -22.29
C MET A 1 22.77 -30.08 -21.61
N LYS A 2 23.07 -29.13 -20.72
CA LYS A 2 22.19 -28.56 -19.68
C LYS A 2 20.92 -27.89 -20.22
N ASN A 3 19.78 -28.24 -19.62
CA ASN A 3 18.58 -27.40 -19.55
C ASN A 3 18.76 -26.42 -18.39
N ILE A 4 18.65 -25.10 -18.63
CA ILE A 4 18.42 -24.11 -17.56
C ILE A 4 17.34 -23.14 -18.05
N LEU A 5 16.25 -23.13 -17.28
CA LEU A 5 15.05 -22.33 -17.46
C LEU A 5 15.34 -20.83 -17.38
N VAL A 6 14.85 -20.09 -18.38
CA VAL A 6 14.61 -18.65 -18.29
C VAL A 6 13.40 -18.47 -17.36
N SER A 7 13.63 -17.93 -16.16
CA SER A 7 12.56 -17.54 -15.24
C SER A 7 11.87 -16.29 -15.79
N LEU A 8 10.84 -16.52 -16.59
CA LEU A 8 9.87 -15.51 -17.00
C LEU A 8 8.89 -15.26 -15.86
N MET A 9 8.72 -13.97 -15.55
CA MET A 9 7.45 -13.31 -15.20
C MET A 9 6.44 -14.12 -14.37
N LEU A 10 6.24 -13.67 -13.13
CA LEU A 10 4.95 -13.80 -12.45
C LEU A 10 4.29 -12.44 -12.17
N ILE A 11 4.45 -11.49 -13.09
CA ILE A 11 3.48 -10.40 -13.30
C ILE A 11 2.67 -10.81 -14.53
N GLY A 12 1.70 -11.70 -14.34
CA GLY A 12 0.98 -12.26 -15.49
C GLY A 12 0.09 -13.46 -15.23
N LEU A 13 -0.63 -13.52 -14.11
CA LEU A 13 -1.79 -14.43 -13.99
C LEU A 13 -3.02 -13.74 -13.37
N ILE A 14 -3.18 -12.45 -13.67
CA ILE A 14 -4.44 -11.74 -13.69
C ILE A 14 -4.33 -10.79 -14.89
N GLY A 15 -4.49 -11.34 -16.10
CA GLY A 15 -4.77 -10.57 -17.31
C GLY A 15 -6.14 -9.93 -17.16
N PHE A 16 -6.19 -8.76 -16.53
CA PHE A 16 -7.41 -8.02 -16.31
C PHE A 16 -7.17 -6.57 -16.69
N ASN A 17 -7.91 -6.11 -17.69
CA ASN A 17 -8.34 -4.73 -17.81
C ASN A 17 -9.37 -4.38 -16.70
N ALA A 18 -9.07 -4.75 -15.46
CA ALA A 18 -9.77 -4.24 -14.29
C ALA A 18 -8.91 -3.11 -13.75
N LYS A 19 -9.53 -1.96 -13.47
CA LYS A 19 -8.93 -0.91 -12.66
C LYS A 19 -8.53 -1.55 -11.33
N VAL A 20 -7.27 -1.97 -11.20
CA VAL A 20 -6.69 -2.42 -9.94
C VAL A 20 -6.39 -1.14 -9.18
N ASN A 21 -7.34 -0.73 -8.36
CA ASN A 21 -7.09 0.28 -7.36
C ASN A 21 -6.10 -0.35 -6.37
N ALA A 22 -4.84 0.09 -6.38
CA ALA A 22 -4.00 -0.05 -5.20
C ALA A 22 -4.69 0.66 -4.01
N ILE A 23 -4.40 0.25 -2.77
CA ILE A 23 -4.75 1.02 -1.57
C ILE A 23 -3.87 2.28 -1.51
N GLU A 24 -4.10 3.16 -2.46
CA GLU A 24 -4.08 4.61 -2.30
C GLU A 24 -5.52 5.16 -2.35
N ASN A 25 -6.51 4.29 -2.62
CA ASN A 25 -7.93 4.63 -2.73
C ASN A 25 -8.75 4.30 -1.47
N ILE A 26 -8.13 4.13 -0.30
CA ILE A 26 -8.81 4.57 0.93
C ILE A 26 -8.58 6.08 0.93
N TYR A 27 -9.57 6.80 0.39
CA TYR A 27 -9.58 8.25 0.30
C TYR A 27 -8.96 8.89 1.55
N SER A 28 -7.93 9.71 1.32
CA SER A 28 -7.63 10.83 2.21
C SER A 28 -8.92 11.63 2.36
N LEU A 29 -9.25 11.95 3.61
CA LEU A 29 -10.51 12.54 4.07
C LEU A 29 -10.83 13.96 3.54
N ASP A 30 -10.32 14.35 2.36
CA ASP A 30 -10.41 15.72 1.86
C ASP A 30 -11.30 15.92 0.63
N ASP A 31 -11.96 14.90 0.10
CA ASP A 31 -12.94 15.07 -1.00
C ASP A 31 -14.39 15.23 -0.50
N VAL A 32 -14.59 16.08 0.51
CA VAL A 32 -15.90 16.70 0.76
C VAL A 32 -15.87 18.07 0.09
N ALA A 33 -16.68 18.24 -0.96
CA ALA A 33 -16.91 19.54 -1.59
C ALA A 33 -17.20 20.61 -0.51
N PRO A 34 -16.48 21.75 -0.48
CA PRO A 34 -16.76 22.78 0.51
C PRO A 34 -18.12 23.41 0.21
N VAL A 35 -19.07 23.20 1.12
CA VAL A 35 -20.20 24.11 1.28
C VAL A 35 -19.61 25.45 1.75
N GLN A 36 -19.75 26.47 0.93
CA GLN A 36 -19.39 27.84 1.24
C GLN A 36 -20.04 28.24 2.56
N ASN A 37 -19.26 28.61 3.58
CA ASN A 37 -19.66 29.53 4.65
C ASN A 37 -18.42 30.20 5.25
N GLU A 38 -18.40 31.51 5.04
CA GLU A 38 -17.74 32.65 5.69
C GLU A 38 -16.48 32.47 6.57
N GLU A 39 -15.51 33.35 6.29
CA GLU A 39 -14.21 33.53 6.94
C GLU A 39 -14.32 33.82 8.44
N VAL A 40 -13.56 33.08 9.25
CA VAL A 40 -13.09 33.56 10.56
C VAL A 40 -11.59 33.30 10.66
N GLN A 41 -10.83 34.39 10.66
CA GLN A 41 -9.40 34.37 10.92
C GLN A 41 -9.15 33.99 12.39
N VAL A 42 -8.46 32.88 12.61
CA VAL A 42 -7.77 32.62 13.89
C VAL A 42 -6.34 32.22 13.58
N THR A 43 -5.44 33.17 13.81
CA THR A 43 -4.00 32.91 13.96
C THR A 43 -3.76 31.86 15.04
N ASN A 44 -3.09 30.76 14.70
CA ASN A 44 -2.31 30.03 15.68
C ASN A 44 -1.09 29.36 15.06
N VAL A 45 -0.02 29.50 15.82
CA VAL A 45 1.38 29.24 15.51
C VAL A 45 1.66 27.77 15.82
N ASN A 46 2.06 27.01 14.81
CA ASN A 46 2.82 25.75 14.82
C ASN A 46 2.47 24.94 13.57
N ALA A 47 2.93 25.40 12.41
CA ALA A 47 2.99 24.53 11.24
C ALA A 47 4.12 23.51 11.48
N PRO A 48 3.88 22.20 11.35
CA PRO A 48 4.97 21.24 11.33
C PRO A 48 5.91 21.61 10.17
N LEU A 49 7.22 21.47 10.36
CA LEU A 49 8.21 21.60 9.29
C LEU A 49 7.88 20.55 8.21
N GLU A 50 7.12 20.95 7.19
CA GLU A 50 6.97 20.17 5.97
C GLU A 50 8.32 20.16 5.28
N ALA A 51 9.12 19.12 5.52
CA ALA A 51 10.28 18.85 4.71
C ALA A 51 9.80 18.73 3.25
N THR A 52 10.12 19.74 2.44
CA THR A 52 9.74 19.74 1.03
C THR A 52 10.54 18.64 0.34
N VAL A 53 9.95 17.47 0.19
CA VAL A 53 10.56 16.36 -0.54
C VAL A 53 10.57 16.73 -2.02
N SER A 54 11.75 17.10 -2.54
CA SER A 54 11.93 17.39 -3.97
C SER A 54 12.17 16.11 -4.75
N PHE A 55 11.48 15.93 -5.88
CA PHE A 55 11.74 14.83 -6.80
C PHE A 55 12.86 15.20 -7.76
N ASP A 56 14.06 14.69 -7.50
CA ASP A 56 15.29 14.91 -8.29
C ASP A 56 15.67 13.69 -9.15
N TRP A 57 14.86 12.64 -9.14
CA TRP A 57 15.19 11.32 -9.70
C TRP A 57 15.64 11.36 -11.17
N LEU A 58 15.11 12.31 -11.95
CA LEU A 58 15.43 12.44 -13.38
C LEU A 58 16.72 13.23 -13.63
N ASP A 59 17.14 14.04 -12.67
CA ASP A 59 18.29 14.94 -12.79
C ASP A 59 19.58 14.31 -12.24
N ILE A 60 19.45 13.34 -11.34
CA ILE A 60 20.58 12.63 -10.73
C ILE A 60 21.11 11.49 -11.61
N ASP A 61 22.38 11.13 -11.42
CA ASP A 61 23.01 10.03 -12.14
C ASP A 61 22.63 8.64 -11.57
N LEU A 62 23.04 7.56 -12.25
CA LEU A 62 22.74 6.20 -11.81
C LEU A 62 23.35 5.86 -10.44
N ALA A 63 24.56 6.35 -10.13
CA ALA A 63 25.22 6.06 -8.86
C ALA A 63 24.45 6.72 -7.69
N GLN A 64 23.96 7.94 -7.89
CA GLN A 64 23.10 8.63 -6.95
C GLN A 64 21.76 7.91 -6.75
N ARG A 65 21.13 7.43 -7.83
CA ARG A 65 19.91 6.60 -7.74
C ARG A 65 20.16 5.30 -6.96
N GLU A 66 21.26 4.61 -7.23
CA GLU A 66 21.62 3.38 -6.51
C GLU A 66 21.86 3.64 -5.03
N ASN A 67 22.50 4.76 -4.67
CA ASN A 67 22.64 5.18 -3.28
C ASN A 67 21.30 5.47 -2.60
N GLN A 68 20.38 6.19 -3.26
CA GLN A 68 19.02 6.41 -2.73
C GLN A 68 18.26 5.09 -2.56
N ILE A 69 18.30 4.20 -3.57
CA ILE A 69 17.67 2.88 -3.50
C ILE A 69 18.18 2.10 -2.29
N GLN A 70 19.49 2.08 -2.09
CA GLN A 70 20.09 1.37 -0.97
C GLN A 70 19.67 1.98 0.37
N HIS A 71 19.65 3.31 0.48
CA HIS A 71 19.19 4.01 1.67
C HIS A 71 17.75 3.60 2.07
N TYR A 72 16.79 3.67 1.15
CA TYR A 72 15.40 3.31 1.45
C TYR A 72 15.19 1.80 1.63
N LYS A 73 15.99 0.98 0.95
CA LYS A 73 16.03 -0.47 1.21
C LYS A 73 16.47 -0.75 2.65
N ASP A 74 17.48 -0.06 3.14
CA ASP A 74 17.96 -0.21 4.51
C ASP A 74 16.93 0.28 5.53
N LEU A 75 16.24 1.40 5.28
CA LEU A 75 15.15 1.85 6.15
C LEU A 75 13.99 0.84 6.25
N LEU A 76 13.72 0.09 5.18
CA LEU A 76 12.67 -0.93 5.17
C LEU A 76 13.11 -2.24 5.83
N PHE A 77 14.35 -2.67 5.60
CA PHE A 77 14.76 -4.04 5.91
C PHE A 77 15.93 -4.17 6.88
N ALA A 78 16.76 -3.14 7.02
CA ALA A 78 17.85 -3.14 7.99
C ALA A 78 17.29 -2.78 9.36
N ASN A 79 17.66 -3.57 10.38
CA ASN A 79 17.30 -3.36 11.78
C ASN A 79 15.79 -3.38 12.12
N ASN A 80 14.90 -3.61 11.14
CA ASN A 80 13.44 -3.62 11.34
C ASN A 80 12.95 -2.40 12.16
N SER A 81 13.46 -1.21 11.85
CA SER A 81 13.15 0.01 12.61
C SER A 81 11.68 0.38 12.56
N SER A 82 10.96 -0.02 11.51
CA SER A 82 9.52 0.16 11.38
C SER A 82 8.68 -0.85 12.15
N HIS A 83 9.30 -1.88 12.74
CA HIS A 83 8.66 -2.96 13.51
C HIS A 83 7.55 -3.74 12.77
N ILE A 84 7.47 -3.59 11.45
CA ILE A 84 6.46 -4.25 10.61
C ILE A 84 7.06 -5.32 9.68
N TYR A 85 8.36 -5.59 9.76
CA TYR A 85 8.98 -6.70 9.05
C TYR A 85 8.90 -7.99 9.87
N PHE A 86 8.03 -8.91 9.45
CA PHE A 86 7.82 -10.22 10.07
C PHE A 86 8.47 -11.33 9.25
N THR A 87 9.07 -12.30 9.95
CA THR A 87 9.28 -13.64 9.40
C THR A 87 7.93 -14.36 9.23
N LYS A 88 7.94 -15.44 8.45
CA LYS A 88 6.77 -16.28 8.20
C LYS A 88 6.10 -16.78 9.47
N ASP A 89 6.88 -17.20 10.45
CA ASP A 89 6.37 -17.82 11.68
C ASP A 89 5.88 -16.76 12.67
N GLU A 90 6.56 -15.62 12.76
CA GLU A 90 6.09 -14.46 13.55
C GLU A 90 4.76 -13.95 12.99
N PHE A 91 4.66 -13.79 11.67
CA PHE A 91 3.42 -13.36 11.02
C PHE A 91 2.26 -14.30 11.35
N LYS A 92 2.46 -15.61 11.17
CA LYS A 92 1.42 -16.61 11.46
C LYS A 92 0.94 -16.56 12.90
N LYS A 93 1.86 -16.34 13.84
CA LYS A 93 1.55 -16.24 15.27
C LYS A 93 0.78 -14.97 15.58
N GLU A 94 1.28 -13.82 15.14
CA GLU A 94 0.71 -12.49 15.40
C GLU A 94 -0.70 -12.37 14.79
N PHE A 95 -0.88 -12.85 13.56
CA PHE A 95 -2.12 -12.66 12.81
C PHE A 95 -3.07 -13.87 12.84
N ALA A 96 -2.81 -14.87 13.68
CA ALA A 96 -3.58 -16.11 13.76
C ALA A 96 -5.11 -15.88 13.85
N LYS A 97 -5.53 -14.90 14.66
CA LYS A 97 -6.95 -14.58 14.86
C LYS A 97 -7.64 -13.96 13.63
N TYR A 98 -6.87 -13.44 12.67
CA TYR A 98 -7.38 -12.75 11.49
C TYR A 98 -7.42 -13.64 10.24
N TYR A 99 -6.97 -14.90 10.31
CA TYR A 99 -7.00 -15.83 9.16
C TYR A 99 -8.41 -16.07 8.62
N LYS A 100 -9.41 -15.91 9.47
CA LYS A 100 -10.82 -16.01 9.13
C LYS A 100 -11.54 -14.80 9.68
N ASP A 101 -12.18 -14.05 8.80
CA ASP A 101 -13.20 -13.09 9.18
C ASP A 101 -14.42 -13.85 9.74
N LYS A 102 -14.71 -13.61 11.03
CA LYS A 102 -15.82 -14.27 11.73
C LYS A 102 -17.18 -13.75 11.24
N ASP A 103 -17.22 -12.49 10.83
CA ASP A 103 -18.42 -11.77 10.41
C ASP A 103 -18.48 -11.60 8.88
N PHE A 104 -17.82 -12.49 8.15
CA PHE A 104 -17.64 -12.38 6.69
C PHE A 104 -18.95 -12.20 5.91
N LYS A 105 -20.07 -12.74 6.39
CA LYS A 105 -21.37 -12.54 5.73
C LYS A 105 -21.82 -11.09 5.79
N LEU A 106 -21.64 -10.45 6.96
CA LEU A 106 -21.94 -9.05 7.17
C LEU A 106 -21.00 -8.18 6.33
N HIS A 107 -19.69 -8.38 6.46
CA HIS A 107 -18.71 -7.59 5.72
C HIS A 107 -18.84 -7.75 4.20
N TYR A 108 -19.10 -8.98 3.72
CA TYR A 108 -19.43 -9.23 2.31
C TYR A 108 -20.67 -8.44 1.88
N MET A 109 -21.75 -8.47 2.65
CA MET A 109 -22.98 -7.75 2.33
C MET A 109 -22.76 -6.24 2.31
N LEU A 110 -22.10 -5.68 3.33
CA LEU A 110 -21.80 -4.25 3.43
C LEU A 110 -20.99 -3.77 2.21
N THR A 111 -19.85 -4.44 1.95
CA THR A 111 -18.96 -4.08 0.84
C THR A 111 -19.61 -4.28 -0.52
N ASN A 112 -20.40 -5.34 -0.71
CA ASN A 112 -21.12 -5.59 -1.95
C ASN A 112 -22.23 -4.56 -2.22
N ASN A 113 -22.78 -3.95 -1.17
CA ASN A 113 -23.77 -2.88 -1.25
C ASN A 113 -23.13 -1.48 -1.30
N GLY A 114 -21.80 -1.39 -1.41
CA GLY A 114 -21.09 -0.12 -1.56
C GLY A 114 -20.87 0.65 -0.25
N VAL A 115 -21.07 0.02 0.91
CA VAL A 115 -20.70 0.62 2.20
C VAL A 115 -19.18 0.67 2.28
N THR A 116 -18.64 1.86 2.56
CA THR A 116 -17.19 2.12 2.64
C THR A 116 -16.70 2.33 4.07
N GLU A 117 -17.60 2.56 5.02
CA GLU A 117 -17.25 2.83 6.42
C GLU A 117 -18.47 2.62 7.32
N ASP A 118 -18.24 2.12 8.54
CA ASP A 118 -19.19 2.13 9.65
C ASP A 118 -18.53 2.66 10.94
N GLU A 119 -19.10 2.42 12.11
CA GLU A 119 -18.56 2.91 13.38
C GLU A 119 -17.20 2.29 13.75
N ASP A 120 -16.91 1.08 13.29
CA ASP A 120 -15.77 0.27 13.73
C ASP A 120 -14.67 0.16 12.67
N ALA A 121 -15.02 0.24 11.38
CA ALA A 121 -14.10 -0.08 10.30
C ALA A 121 -14.35 0.71 9.01
N LYS A 122 -13.30 0.77 8.19
CA LYS A 122 -13.34 1.17 6.79
C LYS A 122 -13.29 -0.06 5.90
N TYR A 123 -13.98 0.02 4.77
CA TYR A 123 -14.20 -1.07 3.84
C TYR A 123 -13.79 -0.71 2.42
N CYS A 124 -13.22 -1.67 1.71
CA CYS A 124 -12.96 -1.54 0.27
C CYS A 124 -13.37 -2.82 -0.46
N ALA A 125 -14.11 -2.68 -1.55
CA ALA A 125 -14.63 -3.80 -2.33
C ALA A 125 -13.86 -3.97 -3.65
N PHE A 126 -13.47 -5.20 -3.97
CA PHE A 126 -12.74 -5.53 -5.20
C PHE A 126 -13.59 -6.44 -6.09
N PHE A 127 -14.00 -5.91 -7.25
CA PHE A 127 -14.92 -6.59 -8.15
C PHE A 127 -14.24 -7.15 -9.41
N TYR A 128 -14.49 -8.42 -9.71
CA TYR A 128 -14.26 -9.01 -11.02
C TYR A 128 -15.29 -8.50 -12.02
N LYS A 129 -14.82 -7.93 -13.14
CA LYS A 129 -15.66 -7.37 -14.23
C LYS A 129 -16.81 -6.46 -13.74
N LYS A 130 -16.58 -5.72 -12.65
CA LYS A 130 -17.57 -4.82 -12.00
C LYS A 130 -18.87 -5.50 -11.54
N LYS A 131 -18.89 -6.83 -11.40
CA LYS A 131 -20.11 -7.60 -11.11
C LYS A 131 -19.97 -8.54 -9.92
N THR A 132 -18.81 -9.14 -9.74
CA THR A 132 -18.62 -10.20 -8.74
C THR A 132 -17.60 -9.72 -7.72
N LEU A 133 -18.03 -9.53 -6.47
CA LEU A 133 -17.13 -9.25 -5.37
C LEU A 133 -16.21 -10.46 -5.15
N VAL A 134 -14.91 -10.29 -5.36
CA VAL A 134 -13.90 -11.35 -5.22
C VAL A 134 -13.06 -11.21 -3.96
N LEU A 135 -12.79 -9.97 -3.56
CA LEU A 135 -12.11 -9.64 -2.32
C LEU A 135 -12.79 -8.43 -1.68
N TYR A 136 -12.72 -8.34 -0.36
CA TYR A 136 -12.99 -7.11 0.37
C TYR A 136 -11.86 -6.86 1.37
N ALA A 137 -11.55 -5.60 1.62
CA ALA A 137 -10.60 -5.19 2.64
C ALA A 137 -11.33 -4.55 3.82
N ILE A 138 -10.78 -4.78 5.01
CA ILE A 138 -11.22 -4.18 6.27
C ILE A 138 -10.02 -3.50 6.92
N GLN A 139 -10.17 -2.24 7.29
CA GLN A 139 -9.23 -1.52 8.16
C GLN A 139 -10.00 -1.07 9.39
N TYR A 140 -9.68 -1.65 10.54
CA TYR A 140 -10.36 -1.31 11.79
C TYR A 140 -9.88 0.04 12.30
N LYS A 141 -10.79 0.89 12.76
CA LYS A 141 -10.46 2.25 13.23
C LYS A 141 -9.61 2.26 14.50
N ASN A 142 -9.71 1.22 15.32
CA ASN A 142 -8.87 1.06 16.52
C ASN A 142 -7.43 0.62 16.21
N THR A 143 -7.16 0.14 14.98
CA THR A 143 -5.85 -0.32 14.52
C THR A 143 -5.63 0.12 13.06
N PRO A 144 -5.59 1.44 12.82
CA PRO A 144 -5.61 1.99 11.47
C PRO A 144 -4.35 1.65 10.66
N ASN A 145 -3.28 1.22 11.31
CA ASN A 145 -2.03 0.79 10.67
C ASN A 145 -2.09 -0.65 10.13
N LYS A 146 -3.26 -1.30 10.11
CA LYS A 146 -3.44 -2.67 9.61
C LYS A 146 -4.66 -2.75 8.70
N ALA A 147 -4.48 -3.30 7.51
CA ALA A 147 -5.58 -3.62 6.61
C ALA A 147 -5.57 -5.11 6.25
N PHE A 148 -6.74 -5.74 6.33
CA PHE A 148 -6.92 -7.17 6.09
C PHE A 148 -7.78 -7.41 4.86
N TYR A 149 -7.27 -8.19 3.92
CA TYR A 149 -7.97 -8.49 2.67
C TYR A 149 -8.49 -9.91 2.73
N TYR A 150 -9.80 -10.06 2.56
CA TYR A 150 -10.50 -11.32 2.64
C TYR A 150 -11.09 -11.71 1.29
N THR A 151 -11.10 -13.01 1.03
CA THR A 151 -11.96 -13.61 0.00
C THR A 151 -13.43 -13.38 0.32
N ALA A 152 -14.31 -13.54 -0.69
CA ALA A 152 -15.76 -13.49 -0.50
C ALA A 152 -16.30 -14.40 0.62
N PHE A 153 -15.56 -15.46 0.98
CA PHE A 153 -15.89 -16.38 2.06
C PHE A 153 -15.11 -16.11 3.35
N GLY A 154 -14.52 -14.93 3.52
CA GLY A 154 -13.84 -14.51 4.76
C GLY A 154 -12.48 -15.15 5.02
N GLY A 155 -11.92 -15.91 4.08
CA GLY A 155 -10.54 -16.38 4.20
C GLY A 155 -9.55 -15.26 3.93
N LEU A 156 -8.58 -15.04 4.82
CA LEU A 156 -7.54 -14.03 4.67
C LEU A 156 -6.71 -14.32 3.41
N ARG A 157 -6.45 -13.27 2.64
CA ARG A 157 -5.67 -13.31 1.40
C ARG A 157 -4.39 -12.51 1.50
N TYR A 158 -4.51 -11.25 1.96
CA TYR A 158 -3.39 -10.34 2.18
C TYR A 158 -3.56 -9.56 3.47
N THR A 159 -2.44 -9.05 3.99
CA THR A 159 -2.41 -8.12 5.12
C THR A 159 -1.41 -7.02 4.80
N ASP A 160 -1.87 -5.78 4.81
CA ASP A 160 -1.00 -4.60 4.78
C ASP A 160 -0.76 -4.15 6.21
N LEU A 161 0.51 -3.90 6.51
CA LEU A 161 0.99 -3.37 7.77
C LEU A 161 1.68 -2.05 7.48
N MET A 162 1.29 -1.01 8.19
CA MET A 162 1.90 0.31 8.11
C MET A 162 2.64 0.60 9.41
N SER A 163 3.73 1.36 9.34
CA SER A 163 4.44 1.80 10.53
C SER A 163 3.62 2.83 11.32
N ASP A 164 4.03 3.07 12.57
CA ASP A 164 3.26 3.87 13.53
C ASP A 164 3.10 5.34 13.12
N GLU A 165 3.92 5.83 12.19
CA GLU A 165 3.81 7.18 11.63
C GLU A 165 2.52 7.36 10.80
N TYR A 166 1.98 6.28 10.25
CA TYR A 166 0.76 6.32 9.43
C TYR A 166 -0.42 6.95 10.20
N PRO A 167 -1.17 7.90 9.61
CA PRO A 167 -1.17 8.27 8.19
C PRO A 167 -0.20 9.39 7.78
N ASN A 168 0.66 9.85 8.70
CA ASN A 168 1.60 10.93 8.43
C ASN A 168 2.83 10.42 7.69
N PHE A 169 3.39 11.26 6.82
CA PHE A 169 4.63 10.97 6.11
C PHE A 169 5.87 11.41 6.92
N PRO A 170 7.02 10.74 6.74
CA PRO A 170 7.18 9.50 5.99
C PRO A 170 6.68 8.29 6.79
N TYR A 171 6.20 7.26 6.09
CA TYR A 171 5.85 5.98 6.71
C TYR A 171 6.26 4.80 5.82
N THR A 172 6.24 3.60 6.38
CA THR A 172 6.52 2.37 5.65
C THR A 172 5.28 1.48 5.59
N SER A 173 5.17 0.70 4.53
CA SER A 173 4.12 -0.31 4.38
C SER A 173 4.72 -1.64 3.91
N MET A 174 4.20 -2.75 4.45
CA MET A 174 4.55 -4.10 4.02
C MET A 174 3.30 -4.93 3.82
N GLN A 175 3.21 -5.56 2.65
CA GLN A 175 2.13 -6.48 2.32
C GLN A 175 2.59 -7.93 2.45
N TYR A 176 1.84 -8.73 3.18
CA TYR A 176 2.04 -10.16 3.35
C TYR A 176 0.89 -10.95 2.74
N ASP A 177 1.18 -12.13 2.18
CA ASP A 177 0.13 -13.09 1.85
C ASP A 177 -0.32 -13.91 3.07
N GLN A 178 -1.41 -14.65 2.90
CA GLN A 178 -1.97 -15.59 3.89
C GLN A 178 -0.96 -16.64 4.42
N LYS A 179 0.17 -16.86 3.75
CA LYS A 179 1.21 -17.80 4.20
C LYS A 179 2.30 -17.10 5.04
N GLY A 180 2.22 -15.78 5.20
CA GLY A 180 3.23 -14.95 5.86
C GLY A 180 4.42 -14.62 4.96
N GLN A 181 4.26 -14.70 3.63
CA GLN A 181 5.31 -14.30 2.69
C GLN A 181 5.13 -12.83 2.33
N LEU A 182 6.22 -12.04 2.44
CA LEU A 182 6.26 -10.68 1.92
C LEU A 182 5.92 -10.69 0.42
N LYS A 183 5.12 -9.73 -0.03
CA LYS A 183 4.77 -9.49 -1.44
C LYS A 183 5.21 -8.14 -1.94
N SER A 184 5.20 -7.13 -1.06
CA SER A 184 5.71 -5.81 -1.38
C SER A 184 6.11 -5.10 -0.10
N ALA A 185 7.12 -4.24 -0.20
CA ALA A 185 7.45 -3.25 0.81
C ALA A 185 7.56 -1.88 0.14
N ILE A 186 7.02 -0.85 0.76
CA ILE A 186 6.97 0.51 0.21
C ILE A 186 7.43 1.48 1.29
N TYR A 187 8.35 2.37 0.93
CA TYR A 187 8.67 3.56 1.72
C TYR A 187 7.94 4.76 1.11
N PHE A 188 7.01 5.33 1.86
CA PHE A 188 6.27 6.52 1.48
C PHE A 188 7.00 7.75 2.01
N ALA A 189 7.77 8.42 1.16
CA ALA A 189 8.51 9.63 1.53
C ALA A 189 7.60 10.86 1.61
N SER A 190 6.58 10.92 0.76
CA SER A 190 5.51 11.92 0.79
C SER A 190 4.26 11.36 0.13
N LYS A 191 3.18 12.16 0.08
CA LYS A 191 1.98 11.83 -0.70
C LYS A 191 2.35 11.47 -2.14
N ASP A 192 3.27 12.20 -2.75
CA ASP A 192 3.63 12.07 -4.15
C ASP A 192 4.84 11.17 -4.40
N LEU A 193 5.58 10.71 -3.39
CA LEU A 193 6.86 10.02 -3.59
C LEU A 193 6.96 8.70 -2.81
N GLN A 194 7.19 7.61 -3.54
CA GLN A 194 7.22 6.27 -2.94
C GLN A 194 8.30 5.39 -3.56
N TYR A 195 9.06 4.69 -2.73
CA TYR A 195 10.05 3.70 -3.17
C TYR A 195 9.49 2.29 -2.96
N MET A 196 9.35 1.53 -4.04
CA MET A 196 8.72 0.22 -4.02
C MET A 196 9.75 -0.91 -4.17
N PHE A 197 9.61 -1.92 -3.31
CA PHE A 197 10.43 -3.12 -3.29
C PHE A 197 9.56 -4.37 -3.35
N GLY A 198 10.10 -5.40 -4.01
CA GLY A 198 9.46 -6.70 -4.16
C GLY A 198 9.76 -7.68 -3.02
N PRO A 199 9.29 -8.93 -3.13
CA PRO A 199 9.43 -9.95 -2.10
C PRO A 199 10.89 -10.35 -1.82
N ASP A 200 11.77 -10.23 -2.82
CA ASP A 200 13.20 -10.54 -2.70
C ASP A 200 14.03 -9.29 -2.38
N LYS A 201 13.37 -8.21 -1.92
CA LYS A 201 13.97 -6.91 -1.55
C LYS A 201 14.66 -6.23 -2.73
N GLU A 202 14.25 -6.56 -3.94
CA GLU A 202 14.67 -5.95 -5.18
C GLU A 202 13.87 -4.67 -5.44
N PHE A 203 14.54 -3.64 -5.94
CA PHE A 203 13.89 -2.38 -6.29
C PHE A 203 12.98 -2.58 -7.50
N GLN A 204 11.70 -2.27 -7.35
CA GLN A 204 10.71 -2.36 -8.41
C GLN A 204 10.60 -1.05 -9.17
N GLY A 205 10.74 0.08 -8.47
CA GLY A 205 10.71 1.42 -9.04
C GLY A 205 10.30 2.47 -8.00
N ILE A 206 10.32 3.72 -8.44
CA ILE A 206 9.87 4.87 -7.66
C ILE A 206 8.59 5.41 -8.28
N TRP A 207 7.56 5.59 -7.47
CA TRP A 207 6.37 6.34 -7.87
C TRP A 207 6.58 7.81 -7.56
N TYR A 208 6.40 8.65 -8.57
CA TYR A 208 6.22 10.07 -8.42
C TYR A 208 4.89 10.47 -9.04
N LYS A 209 3.95 10.91 -8.20
CA LYS A 209 2.55 11.12 -8.59
C LYS A 209 2.00 9.89 -9.31
N ASP A 210 1.45 10.09 -10.51
CA ASP A 210 0.86 9.07 -11.35
C ASP A 210 1.87 8.21 -12.12
N LYS A 211 3.19 8.46 -12.01
CA LYS A 211 4.21 7.81 -12.85
C LYS A 211 5.20 6.99 -12.06
N MET A 212 5.56 5.84 -12.60
CA MET A 212 6.63 4.99 -12.05
C MET A 212 7.87 5.05 -12.91
N TYR A 213 9.03 5.18 -12.27
CA TYR A 213 10.34 5.19 -12.92
C TYR A 213 11.18 4.01 -12.43
N ASP A 214 11.94 3.41 -13.35
CA ASP A 214 12.95 2.41 -13.00
C ASP A 214 14.24 3.06 -12.47
N LYS A 215 15.23 2.22 -12.14
CA LYS A 215 16.54 2.65 -11.65
C LYS A 215 17.34 3.50 -12.65
N ASN A 216 16.99 3.48 -13.93
CA ASN A 216 17.64 4.24 -14.99
C ASN A 216 16.90 5.56 -15.27
N GLY A 217 15.84 5.89 -14.52
CA GLY A 217 15.00 7.05 -14.76
C GLY A 217 14.00 6.87 -15.92
N LYS A 218 13.84 5.65 -16.45
CA LYS A 218 12.87 5.38 -17.50
C LYS A 218 11.48 5.20 -16.89
N GLN A 219 10.48 5.92 -17.41
CA GLN A 219 9.09 5.70 -17.04
C GLN A 219 8.65 4.29 -17.49
N VAL A 220 8.12 3.49 -16.56
CA VAL A 220 7.69 2.11 -16.82
C VAL A 220 6.18 1.90 -16.67
N LEU A 221 5.50 2.70 -15.85
CA LEU A 221 4.06 2.60 -15.61
C LEU A 221 3.41 3.97 -15.38
N THR A 222 2.10 4.04 -15.58
CA THR A 222 1.24 5.19 -15.27
C THR A 222 -0.04 4.71 -14.58
N ARG A 223 -0.43 5.32 -13.46
CA ARG A 223 -1.71 5.06 -12.76
C ARG A 223 -2.77 6.02 -13.28
N THR A 224 -4.01 5.54 -13.38
CA THR A 224 -5.13 6.32 -13.94
C THR A 224 -6.03 6.96 -12.88
N ASN A 225 -5.79 6.68 -11.60
CA ASN A 225 -6.49 7.23 -10.45
C ASN A 225 -5.42 7.67 -9.42
N TRP A 226 -4.81 8.84 -9.66
CA TRP A 226 -3.93 9.54 -8.73
C TRP A 226 -4.65 10.77 -8.18
#